data_AF-A0A534L2V3-F1
#
_entry.id   AF-A0A534L2V3-F1
#
_cell.length_a   1.000
_cell.length_b   1.000
_cell.length_c   1.000
_cell.angle_alpha   90.00
_cell.angle_beta   90.00
_cell.angle_gamma   90.00
#
_symmetry.space_group_name_H-M   'P 1'
#
loop_
_entity.id
_entity.type
_entity.pdbx_description
1 polymer ?
#
loop_
_entity_poly.entity_id
_entity_poly.type
_entity_poly.pdbx_seq_one_letter_code
_entity_poly.pdbx_strand_id
1 'polypeptide(L)'
;MDLQTFHATLHEGVEKERGLHWAEAADLYAELAKASSDPAMRALALLRRGNALMELRRWDDARSAFDAGLHDAKESGDPGVIAQALLAAGVFAANRDDPKRAEAFLLDALERFHRKDDRAHLQGRGWAFLNLASLYGKTGRLDLAFVTFTKAQDVLGAAEDWGGVAAAWEAQAQLRRAIHDEDRWREDLAEAIVFYDREGMTAKAARLRGLLGKKVV
;
A
#
# COMPACT_ATOMS: atom_id res chain seq x y z
N MET A 1 13.65 17.15 -16.32
CA MET A 1 13.66 17.65 -14.93
C MET A 1 14.86 17.05 -14.21
N ASP A 2 15.53 17.78 -13.31
CA ASP A 2 16.61 17.21 -12.48
C ASP A 2 16.07 16.46 -11.25
N LEU A 3 16.94 15.66 -10.61
CA LEU A 3 16.57 14.79 -9.49
C LEU A 3 16.10 15.57 -8.24
N GLN A 4 16.70 16.72 -7.94
CA GLN A 4 16.33 17.49 -6.75
C GLN A 4 14.94 18.10 -6.90
N THR A 5 14.68 18.70 -8.06
CA THR A 5 13.37 19.23 -8.41
C THR A 5 12.32 18.12 -8.39
N PHE A 6 12.64 16.94 -8.96
CA PHE A 6 11.73 15.80 -8.93
C PHE A 6 11.35 15.38 -7.50
N HIS A 7 12.34 15.24 -6.61
CA HIS A 7 12.07 14.86 -5.21
C HIS A 7 11.27 15.92 -4.44
N ALA A 8 11.54 17.21 -4.67
CA ALA A 8 10.79 18.28 -4.05
C ALA A 8 9.31 18.26 -4.47
N THR A 9 9.04 18.13 -5.77
CA THR A 9 7.67 18.03 -6.29
C THR A 9 6.99 16.73 -5.83
N LEU A 10 7.70 15.61 -5.83
CA LEU A 10 7.17 14.34 -5.30
C LEU A 10 6.75 14.48 -3.83
N HIS A 11 7.56 15.15 -3.01
CA HIS A 11 7.26 15.42 -1.61
C HIS A 11 6.02 16.31 -1.45
N GLU A 12 5.89 17.37 -2.23
CA GLU A 12 4.69 18.20 -2.25
C GLU A 12 3.43 17.37 -2.55
N GLY A 13 3.50 16.48 -3.54
CA GLY A 13 2.42 15.54 -3.83
C GLY A 13 2.05 14.68 -2.62
N VAL A 14 3.05 14.15 -1.90
CA VAL A 14 2.82 13.33 -0.69
C VAL A 14 2.16 14.13 0.42
N GLU A 15 2.51 15.41 0.61
CA GLU A 15 1.82 16.27 1.58
C GLU A 15 0.36 16.52 1.16
N LYS A 16 0.07 16.63 -0.14
CA LYS A 16 -1.31 16.67 -0.66
C LYS A 16 -2.08 15.37 -0.39
N GLU A 17 -1.45 14.20 -0.58
CA GLU A 17 -2.04 12.90 -0.20
C GLU A 17 -2.39 12.86 1.29
N ARG A 18 -1.47 13.31 2.16
CA ARG A 18 -1.69 13.38 3.62
C ARG A 18 -2.82 14.33 4.00
N GLY A 19 -2.94 15.44 3.28
CA GLY A 19 -4.05 16.39 3.40
C GLY A 19 -5.36 15.94 2.77
N LEU A 20 -5.41 14.74 2.16
CA LEU A 20 -6.56 14.20 1.42
C LEU A 20 -6.93 15.04 0.17
N HIS A 21 -6.02 15.86 -0.33
CA HIS A 21 -6.17 16.65 -1.54
C HIS A 21 -5.85 15.81 -2.79
N TRP A 22 -6.57 14.70 -2.96
CA TRP A 22 -6.26 13.66 -3.95
C TRP A 22 -6.29 14.15 -5.40
N ALA A 23 -7.19 15.08 -5.74
CA ALA A 23 -7.27 15.64 -7.09
C ALA A 23 -6.01 16.43 -7.45
N GLU A 24 -5.58 17.32 -6.56
CA GLU A 24 -4.36 18.11 -6.75
C GLU A 24 -3.10 17.22 -6.77
N ALA A 25 -3.06 16.19 -5.91
CA ALA A 25 -1.97 15.21 -5.93
C ALA A 25 -1.91 14.48 -7.28
N ALA A 26 -3.05 14.00 -7.79
CA ALA A 26 -3.10 13.30 -9.07
C ALA A 26 -2.67 14.17 -10.26
N ASP A 27 -3.06 15.45 -10.28
CA ASP A 27 -2.65 16.40 -11.32
C ASP A 27 -1.16 16.72 -11.23
N LEU A 28 -0.64 16.95 -10.02
CA LEU A 28 0.79 17.19 -9.79
C LEU A 28 1.63 16.00 -10.25
N TYR A 29 1.23 14.77 -9.92
CA TYR A 29 1.93 13.58 -10.38
C TYR A 29 1.86 13.38 -11.90
N ALA A 30 0.78 13.81 -12.54
CA ALA A 30 0.69 13.79 -14.00
C ALA A 30 1.71 14.71 -14.65
N GLU A 31 1.86 15.93 -14.12
CA GLU A 31 2.86 16.89 -14.60
C GLU A 31 4.29 16.44 -14.30
N LEU A 32 4.51 15.87 -13.11
CA LEU A 32 5.79 15.30 -12.72
C LEU A 32 6.24 14.17 -13.67
N ALA A 33 5.32 13.27 -14.04
CA ALA A 33 5.59 12.20 -15.00
C ALA A 33 5.92 12.75 -16.40
N LYS A 34 5.20 13.78 -16.87
CA LYS A 34 5.48 14.41 -18.18
C LYS A 34 6.83 15.13 -18.22
N ALA A 35 7.23 15.75 -17.11
CA ALA A 35 8.45 16.56 -17.04
C ALA A 35 9.74 15.74 -16.86
N SER A 36 9.62 14.45 -16.52
CA SER A 36 10.76 13.56 -16.34
C SER A 36 11.07 12.76 -17.60
N SER A 37 12.35 12.72 -17.99
CA SER A 37 12.85 11.85 -19.05
C SER A 37 13.33 10.49 -18.55
N ASP A 38 13.46 10.32 -17.23
CA ASP A 38 13.94 9.09 -16.60
C ASP A 38 12.76 8.12 -16.39
N PRO A 39 12.79 6.90 -16.97
CA PRO A 39 11.68 5.95 -16.85
C PRO A 39 11.38 5.53 -15.40
N ALA A 40 12.38 5.41 -14.52
CA ALA A 40 12.13 5.07 -13.12
C ALA A 40 11.38 6.19 -12.39
N MET A 41 11.75 7.45 -12.65
CA MET A 41 11.05 8.61 -12.09
C MET A 41 9.62 8.74 -12.63
N ARG A 42 9.43 8.55 -13.94
CA ARG A 42 8.08 8.56 -14.54
C ARG A 42 7.21 7.47 -13.95
N ALA A 43 7.74 6.25 -13.81
CA ALA A 43 7.04 5.14 -13.18
C ALA A 43 6.59 5.53 -11.77
N LEU A 44 7.49 6.01 -10.91
CA LEU A 44 7.14 6.39 -9.54
C LEU A 44 6.01 7.43 -9.47
N ALA A 45 6.07 8.47 -10.32
CA ALA A 45 5.03 9.49 -10.39
C ALA A 45 3.68 8.89 -10.87
N LEU A 46 3.71 8.05 -11.91
CA LEU A 46 2.52 7.38 -12.46
C LEU A 46 1.87 6.42 -11.46
N LEU A 47 2.66 5.69 -10.67
CA LEU A 47 2.14 4.79 -9.62
C LEU A 47 1.41 5.59 -8.53
N ARG A 48 1.99 6.70 -8.06
CA ARG A 48 1.33 7.58 -7.09
C ARG A 48 0.07 8.23 -7.65
N ARG A 49 0.12 8.67 -8.92
CA ARG A 49 -1.08 9.15 -9.63
C ARG A 49 -2.17 8.09 -9.66
N GLY A 50 -1.83 6.84 -9.98
CA GLY A 50 -2.77 5.73 -9.99
C GLY A 50 -3.46 5.54 -8.63
N ASN A 51 -2.70 5.60 -7.53
CA ASN A 51 -3.23 5.51 -6.17
C ASN A 51 -4.19 6.67 -5.86
N ALA A 52 -3.79 7.92 -6.14
CA ALA A 52 -4.65 9.09 -5.93
C ALA A 52 -5.96 9.01 -6.76
N LEU A 53 -5.88 8.50 -7.99
CA LEU A 53 -7.06 8.27 -8.84
C LEU A 53 -7.97 7.16 -8.31
N MET A 54 -7.43 6.13 -7.65
CA MET A 54 -8.24 5.11 -6.96
C MET A 54 -9.03 5.71 -5.80
N GLU A 55 -8.41 6.56 -4.99
CA GLU A 55 -9.09 7.29 -3.90
C GLU A 55 -10.23 8.17 -4.43
N LEU A 56 -10.02 8.78 -5.60
CA LEU A 56 -11.04 9.54 -6.34
C LEU A 56 -12.05 8.67 -7.10
N ARG A 57 -11.93 7.33 -7.05
CA ARG A 57 -12.79 6.38 -7.77
C ARG A 57 -12.76 6.53 -9.30
N ARG A 58 -11.71 7.16 -9.85
CA ARG A 58 -11.47 7.35 -11.29
C ARG A 58 -10.76 6.13 -11.87
N TRP A 59 -11.49 5.02 -11.96
CA TRP A 59 -10.90 3.69 -12.18
C TRP A 59 -10.19 3.51 -13.53
N ASP A 60 -10.73 4.06 -14.62
CA ASP A 60 -10.12 3.92 -15.94
C ASP A 60 -8.84 4.76 -16.07
N ASP A 61 -8.83 5.94 -15.44
CA ASP A 61 -7.65 6.78 -15.35
C ASP A 61 -6.58 6.12 -14.47
N ALA A 62 -6.98 5.53 -13.34
CA ALA A 62 -6.08 4.80 -12.45
C ALA A 62 -5.44 3.62 -13.20
N ARG A 63 -6.25 2.84 -13.93
CA ARG A 63 -5.76 1.75 -14.78
C ARG A 63 -4.72 2.24 -15.78
N SER A 64 -5.03 3.32 -16.49
CA SER A 64 -4.12 3.90 -17.48
C SER A 64 -2.80 4.36 -16.85
N ALA A 65 -2.86 4.96 -15.66
CA ALA A 65 -1.68 5.36 -14.90
C ALA A 65 -0.83 4.15 -14.45
N PHE A 66 -1.45 3.09 -13.94
CA PHE A 66 -0.73 1.88 -13.54
C PHE A 66 -0.13 1.11 -14.73
N ASP A 67 -0.86 1.00 -15.84
CA ASP A 67 -0.37 0.34 -17.05
C ASP A 67 0.85 1.10 -17.63
N ALA A 68 0.78 2.44 -17.69
CA ALA A 68 1.91 3.28 -18.10
C ALA A 68 3.07 3.21 -17.09
N GLY A 69 2.80 3.25 -15.79
CA GLY A 69 3.83 3.15 -14.76
C GLY A 69 4.55 1.80 -14.78
N LEU A 70 3.84 0.70 -15.04
CA LEU A 70 4.44 -0.62 -15.20
C LEU A 70 5.27 -0.73 -16.48
N HIS A 71 4.87 -0.05 -17.56
CA HIS A 71 5.67 0.04 -18.78
C HIS A 71 6.99 0.76 -18.52
N ASP A 72 6.93 1.95 -17.93
CA ASP A 72 8.11 2.76 -17.60
C ASP A 72 9.03 2.06 -16.57
N ALA A 73 8.44 1.34 -15.61
CA ALA A 73 9.21 0.54 -14.66
C ALA A 73 9.99 -0.59 -15.36
N LYS A 74 9.41 -1.24 -16.37
CA LYS A 74 10.12 -2.24 -17.17
C LYS A 74 11.21 -1.61 -18.04
N GLU A 75 10.94 -0.44 -18.60
CA GLU A 75 11.92 0.30 -19.41
C GLU A 75 13.15 0.73 -18.58
N SER A 76 12.95 1.09 -17.30
CA SER A 76 14.06 1.47 -16.42
C SER A 76 15.04 0.31 -16.13
N GLY A 77 14.56 -0.93 -16.20
CA GLY A 77 15.32 -2.13 -15.84
C GLY A 77 15.62 -2.27 -14.34
N ASP A 78 15.18 -1.33 -13.50
CA ASP A 78 15.43 -1.38 -12.05
C ASP A 78 14.49 -2.39 -11.38
N PRO A 79 15.02 -3.46 -10.74
CA PRO A 79 14.18 -4.50 -10.13
C PRO A 79 13.27 -3.98 -9.00
N GLY A 80 13.71 -2.97 -8.24
CA GLY A 80 12.94 -2.38 -7.16
C GLY A 80 11.77 -1.55 -7.67
N VAL A 81 11.99 -0.75 -8.74
CA VAL A 81 10.92 0.01 -9.40
C VAL A 81 9.90 -0.94 -10.05
N ILE A 82 10.36 -2.00 -10.70
CA ILE A 82 9.47 -3.04 -11.25
C ILE A 82 8.65 -3.69 -10.14
N ALA A 83 9.25 -4.02 -9.00
CA ALA A 83 8.55 -4.61 -7.87
C ALA A 83 7.46 -3.67 -7.31
N GLN A 84 7.75 -2.37 -7.19
CA GLN A 84 6.77 -1.37 -6.77
C GLN A 84 5.60 -1.25 -7.75
N ALA A 85 5.87 -1.27 -9.06
CA ALA A 85 4.83 -1.22 -10.08
C ALA A 85 3.94 -2.47 -10.07
N LEU A 86 4.54 -3.65 -9.87
CA LEU A 86 3.80 -4.91 -9.73
C LEU A 86 2.94 -4.91 -8.46
N LEU A 87 3.46 -4.44 -7.34
CA LEU A 87 2.69 -4.28 -6.11
C LEU A 87 1.45 -3.40 -6.35
N ALA A 88 1.63 -2.22 -6.96
CA ALA A 88 0.53 -1.31 -7.27
C ALA A 88 -0.50 -1.93 -8.24
N ALA A 89 -0.05 -2.61 -9.30
CA ALA A 89 -0.92 -3.33 -10.23
C ALA A 89 -1.71 -4.46 -9.53
N GLY A 90 -1.09 -5.16 -8.58
CA GLY A 90 -1.73 -6.18 -7.75
C GLY A 90 -2.82 -5.60 -6.85
N VAL A 91 -2.54 -4.47 -6.20
CA VAL A 91 -3.52 -3.72 -5.39
C VAL A 91 -4.69 -3.26 -6.26
N PHE A 92 -4.43 -2.68 -7.43
CA PHE A 92 -5.48 -2.26 -8.35
C PHE A 92 -6.36 -3.45 -8.78
N ALA A 93 -5.76 -4.57 -9.21
CA ALA A 93 -6.48 -5.76 -9.60
C ALA A 93 -7.36 -6.32 -8.46
N ALA A 94 -6.87 -6.31 -7.21
CA ALA A 94 -7.63 -6.73 -6.04
C ALA A 94 -8.84 -5.82 -5.75
N ASN A 95 -8.79 -4.54 -6.13
CA ASN A 95 -9.90 -3.60 -6.02
C ASN A 95 -10.87 -3.65 -7.21
N ARG A 96 -10.50 -4.36 -8.28
CA ARG A 96 -11.33 -4.57 -9.47
C ARG A 96 -11.88 -6.00 -9.55
N ASP A 97 -11.90 -6.71 -8.43
CA ASP A 97 -12.41 -8.08 -8.30
C ASP A 97 -11.76 -9.07 -9.28
N ASP A 98 -10.47 -8.88 -9.58
CA ASP A 98 -9.64 -9.84 -10.32
C ASP A 98 -8.60 -10.47 -9.39
N PRO A 99 -9.01 -11.41 -8.52
CA PRO A 99 -8.13 -11.97 -7.50
C PRO A 99 -6.98 -12.78 -8.09
N LYS A 100 -7.17 -13.39 -9.28
CA LYS A 100 -6.12 -14.19 -9.93
C LYS A 100 -4.97 -13.30 -10.40
N ARG A 101 -5.27 -12.20 -11.09
CA ARG A 101 -4.22 -11.25 -11.52
C ARG A 101 -3.60 -10.55 -10.32
N ALA A 102 -4.41 -10.19 -9.32
CA ALA A 102 -3.89 -9.58 -8.09
C ALA A 102 -2.85 -10.46 -7.42
N GLU A 103 -3.16 -11.74 -7.21
CA GLU A 103 -2.25 -12.71 -6.60
C GLU A 103 -0.97 -12.88 -7.42
N ALA A 104 -1.09 -13.04 -8.74
CA ALA A 104 0.08 -13.17 -9.62
C ALA A 104 1.02 -11.96 -9.53
N PHE A 105 0.48 -10.74 -9.57
CA PHE A 105 1.28 -9.52 -9.46
C PHE A 105 1.93 -9.36 -8.08
N LEU A 106 1.21 -9.66 -7.00
CA LEU A 106 1.73 -9.55 -5.64
C LEU A 106 2.84 -10.57 -5.37
N LEU A 107 2.72 -11.79 -5.88
CA LEU A 107 3.78 -12.81 -5.79
C LEU A 107 5.03 -12.42 -6.60
N ASP A 108 4.83 -11.88 -7.81
CA ASP A 108 5.93 -11.42 -8.67
C ASP A 108 6.68 -10.22 -8.06
N ALA A 109 5.95 -9.34 -7.38
CA ALA A 109 6.52 -8.25 -6.58
C ALA A 109 7.34 -8.78 -5.38
N LEU A 110 6.79 -9.75 -4.62
CA LEU A 110 7.48 -10.39 -3.50
C LEU A 110 8.82 -11.01 -3.93
N GLU A 111 8.83 -11.75 -5.04
CA GLU A 111 10.05 -12.38 -5.57
C GLU A 111 11.13 -11.34 -5.89
N ARG A 112 10.77 -10.20 -6.47
CA ARG A 112 11.74 -9.14 -6.78
C ARG A 112 12.24 -8.42 -5.56
N PHE A 113 11.35 -8.09 -4.61
CA PHE A 113 11.79 -7.50 -3.37
C PHE A 113 12.67 -8.45 -2.54
N HIS A 114 12.57 -9.78 -2.70
CA HIS A 114 13.39 -10.77 -2.00
C HIS A 114 14.90 -10.68 -2.29
N ARG A 115 15.31 -9.98 -3.35
CA ARG A 115 16.71 -9.99 -3.83
C ARG A 115 17.69 -9.17 -2.97
N LYS A 116 17.20 -8.28 -2.09
CA LYS A 116 18.04 -7.43 -1.22
C LYS A 116 17.37 -7.22 0.13
N ASP A 117 18.10 -7.29 1.22
CA ASP A 117 17.56 -7.07 2.58
C ASP A 117 17.77 -5.64 3.10
N ASP A 118 17.79 -4.65 2.20
CA ASP A 118 17.75 -3.25 2.60
C ASP A 118 16.34 -2.84 3.05
N ARG A 119 16.27 -1.73 3.81
CA ARG A 119 15.02 -1.24 4.39
C ARG A 119 13.91 -1.06 3.35
N ALA A 120 14.20 -0.53 2.17
CA ALA A 120 13.19 -0.26 1.15
C ALA A 120 12.62 -1.56 0.55
N HIS A 121 13.47 -2.57 0.36
CA HIS A 121 13.03 -3.89 -0.10
C HIS A 121 12.22 -4.62 0.98
N LEU A 122 12.63 -4.53 2.25
CA LEU A 122 11.84 -5.07 3.36
C LEU A 122 10.46 -4.40 3.43
N GLN A 123 10.40 -3.07 3.35
CA GLN A 123 9.12 -2.35 3.27
C GLN A 123 8.26 -2.87 2.11
N GLY A 124 8.82 -2.96 0.91
CA GLY A 124 8.11 -3.47 -0.27
C GLY A 124 7.56 -4.90 -0.08
N ARG A 125 8.35 -5.81 0.49
CA ARG A 125 7.90 -7.18 0.83
C ARG A 125 6.75 -7.15 1.83
N GLY A 126 6.91 -6.37 2.89
CA GLY A 126 5.91 -6.22 3.94
C GLY A 126 4.55 -5.77 3.42
N TRP A 127 4.55 -4.71 2.59
CA TRP A 127 3.33 -4.22 1.94
C TRP A 127 2.74 -5.23 0.95
N ALA A 128 3.57 -5.99 0.23
CA ALA A 128 3.08 -7.06 -0.63
C ALA A 128 2.43 -8.21 0.16
N PHE A 129 3.02 -8.61 1.30
CA PHE A 129 2.40 -9.58 2.21
C PHE A 129 1.06 -9.08 2.75
N LEU A 130 0.97 -7.82 3.20
CA LEU A 130 -0.28 -7.24 3.71
C LEU A 130 -1.41 -7.33 2.67
N ASN A 131 -1.12 -6.94 1.44
CA ASN A 131 -2.10 -6.96 0.36
C ASN A 131 -2.49 -8.39 -0.04
N LEU A 132 -1.52 -9.31 -0.03
CA LEU A 132 -1.77 -10.73 -0.31
C LEU A 132 -2.62 -11.37 0.79
N ALA A 133 -2.35 -11.07 2.06
CA ALA A 133 -3.15 -11.51 3.20
C ALA A 133 -4.60 -11.02 3.10
N SER A 134 -4.78 -9.74 2.77
CA SER A 134 -6.09 -9.13 2.55
C SER A 134 -6.83 -9.80 1.39
N LEU A 135 -6.14 -10.11 0.29
CA LEU A 135 -6.69 -10.85 -0.85
C LEU A 135 -7.12 -12.27 -0.46
N TYR A 136 -6.31 -12.96 0.34
CA TYR A 136 -6.64 -14.29 0.88
C TYR A 136 -7.89 -14.24 1.77
N GLY A 137 -8.01 -13.24 2.63
CA GLY A 137 -9.22 -13.02 3.44
C GLY A 137 -10.46 -12.83 2.56
N LYS A 138 -10.40 -11.94 1.57
CA LYS A 138 -11.50 -11.69 0.61
C LYS A 138 -11.90 -12.93 -0.19
N THR A 139 -10.97 -13.85 -0.42
CA THR A 139 -11.19 -15.10 -1.17
C THR A 139 -11.48 -16.30 -0.27
N GLY A 140 -11.70 -16.08 1.04
CA GLY A 140 -12.07 -17.13 2.00
C GLY A 140 -10.93 -18.05 2.43
N ARG A 141 -9.69 -17.77 2.02
CA ARG A 141 -8.49 -18.54 2.39
C ARG A 141 -7.95 -18.08 3.75
N LEU A 142 -8.76 -18.27 4.80
CA LEU A 142 -8.56 -17.64 6.10
C LEU A 142 -7.24 -18.02 6.78
N ASP A 143 -6.88 -19.31 6.82
CA ASP A 143 -5.62 -19.76 7.44
C ASP A 143 -4.41 -19.11 6.77
N LEU A 144 -4.44 -19.07 5.43
CA LEU A 144 -3.40 -18.45 4.64
C LEU A 144 -3.36 -16.93 4.85
N ALA A 145 -4.51 -16.28 4.98
CA ALA A 145 -4.60 -14.86 5.28
C ALA A 145 -3.91 -14.51 6.60
N PHE A 146 -4.25 -15.20 7.69
CA PHE A 146 -3.67 -14.91 9.02
C PHE A 146 -2.16 -15.18 9.08
N VAL A 147 -1.68 -16.30 8.53
CA VAL A 147 -0.22 -16.55 8.45
C VAL A 147 0.49 -15.48 7.62
N THR A 148 -0.16 -14.97 6.57
CA THR A 148 0.42 -13.93 5.71
C THR A 148 0.39 -12.55 6.39
N PHE A 149 -0.62 -12.24 7.22
CA PHE A 149 -0.63 -11.04 8.05
C PHE A 149 0.53 -11.04 9.06
N THR A 150 0.81 -12.16 9.73
CA THR A 150 1.98 -12.30 10.61
C THR A 150 3.27 -11.99 9.87
N LYS A 151 3.46 -12.55 8.67
CA LYS A 151 4.63 -12.24 7.83
C LYS A 151 4.73 -10.75 7.47
N ALA A 152 3.59 -10.10 7.18
CA ALA A 152 3.57 -8.67 6.90
C ALA A 152 4.05 -7.88 8.12
N GLN A 153 3.54 -8.18 9.31
CA GLN A 153 3.91 -7.52 10.57
C GLN A 153 5.40 -7.69 10.88
N ASP A 154 5.92 -8.92 10.78
CA ASP A 154 7.34 -9.21 11.05
C ASP A 154 8.26 -8.45 10.09
N VAL A 155 7.95 -8.47 8.80
CA VAL A 155 8.79 -7.86 7.76
C VAL A 155 8.70 -6.33 7.80
N LEU A 156 7.51 -5.76 8.01
CA LEU A 156 7.34 -4.31 8.20
C LEU A 156 8.02 -3.83 9.49
N GLY A 157 7.96 -4.61 10.55
CA GLY A 157 8.66 -4.34 11.81
C GLY A 157 10.18 -4.36 11.65
N ALA A 158 10.73 -5.33 10.92
CA ALA A 158 12.16 -5.38 10.58
C ALA A 158 12.60 -4.18 9.71
N ALA A 159 11.68 -3.62 8.94
CA ALA A 159 11.91 -2.41 8.15
C ALA A 159 11.67 -1.10 8.92
N GLU A 160 11.31 -1.18 10.20
CA GLU A 160 10.88 -0.06 11.05
C GLU A 160 9.78 0.79 10.39
N ASP A 161 8.85 0.14 9.68
CA ASP A 161 7.65 0.75 9.12
C ASP A 161 6.49 0.51 10.08
N TRP A 162 6.46 1.24 11.20
CA TRP A 162 5.46 1.04 12.25
C TRP A 162 4.05 1.39 11.78
N GLY A 163 3.92 2.36 10.85
CA GLY A 163 2.67 2.64 10.16
C GLY A 163 2.17 1.45 9.34
N GLY A 164 3.07 0.75 8.64
CA GLY A 164 2.78 -0.50 7.94
C GLY A 164 2.38 -1.64 8.88
N VAL A 165 3.09 -1.82 10.00
CA VAL A 165 2.73 -2.82 11.03
C VAL A 165 1.31 -2.55 11.56
N ALA A 166 1.00 -1.28 11.87
CA ALA A 166 -0.32 -0.87 12.30
C ALA A 166 -1.40 -1.18 11.26
N ALA A 167 -1.12 -0.89 9.98
CA ALA A 167 -2.03 -1.19 8.88
C ALA A 167 -2.28 -2.70 8.71
N ALA A 168 -1.26 -3.54 8.92
CA ALA A 168 -1.42 -5.00 8.88
C ALA A 168 -2.35 -5.51 10.00
N TRP A 169 -2.16 -5.03 11.23
CA TRP A 169 -3.06 -5.32 12.35
C TRP A 169 -4.48 -4.81 12.10
N GLU A 170 -4.65 -3.60 11.58
CA GLU A 170 -5.97 -3.05 11.27
C GLU A 170 -6.70 -3.88 10.21
N ALA A 171 -6.00 -4.28 9.14
CA ALA A 171 -6.56 -5.13 8.09
C ALA A 171 -6.94 -6.52 8.62
N GLN A 172 -6.12 -7.12 9.49
CA GLN A 172 -6.43 -8.39 10.15
C GLN A 172 -7.67 -8.25 11.05
N ALA A 173 -7.75 -7.17 11.84
CA ALA A 173 -8.92 -6.86 12.66
C ALA A 173 -10.19 -6.76 11.80
N GLN A 174 -10.13 -6.05 10.66
CA GLN A 174 -11.26 -5.95 9.74
C GLN A 174 -11.70 -7.34 9.24
N LEU A 175 -10.77 -8.25 8.93
CA LEU A 175 -11.09 -9.62 8.57
C LEU A 175 -11.74 -10.39 9.73
N ARG A 176 -11.20 -10.29 10.96
CA ARG A 176 -11.78 -10.89 12.17
C ARG A 176 -13.23 -10.45 12.38
N ARG A 177 -13.49 -9.16 12.23
CA ARG A 177 -14.84 -8.60 12.33
C ARG A 177 -15.77 -9.14 11.24
N ALA A 178 -15.28 -9.29 10.01
CA ALA A 178 -16.06 -9.83 8.90
C ALA A 178 -16.44 -11.30 9.10
N ILE A 179 -15.65 -12.07 9.86
CA ILE A 179 -15.95 -13.46 10.22
C ILE A 179 -16.58 -13.60 11.62
N HIS A 180 -17.02 -12.49 12.22
CA HIS A 180 -17.66 -12.43 13.54
C HIS A 180 -16.78 -12.93 14.72
N ASP A 181 -15.46 -12.87 14.57
CA ASP A 181 -14.48 -13.17 15.63
C ASP A 181 -14.19 -11.90 16.43
N GLU A 182 -15.17 -11.49 17.24
CA GLU A 182 -15.19 -10.20 17.92
C GLU A 182 -14.11 -10.05 18.99
N ASP A 183 -13.73 -11.15 19.67
CA ASP A 183 -12.70 -11.10 20.71
C ASP A 183 -11.33 -10.81 20.11
N ARG A 184 -10.93 -11.57 19.08
CA ARG A 184 -9.66 -11.32 18.36
C ARG A 184 -9.69 -10.03 17.56
N TRP A 185 -10.86 -9.60 17.07
CA TRP A 185 -10.98 -8.28 16.46
C TRP A 185 -10.54 -7.16 17.42
N ARG A 186 -10.91 -7.23 18.70
CA ARG A 186 -10.51 -6.21 19.68
C ARG A 186 -9.02 -6.25 19.98
N GLU A 187 -8.44 -7.45 20.09
CA GLU A 187 -7.00 -7.65 20.30
C GLU A 187 -6.21 -7.05 19.13
N ASP A 188 -6.52 -7.45 17.90
CA ASP A 188 -5.87 -6.95 16.69
C ASP A 188 -6.01 -5.43 16.55
N LEU A 189 -7.18 -4.88 16.90
CA LEU A 189 -7.42 -3.43 16.82
C LEU A 189 -6.64 -2.66 17.89
N ALA A 190 -6.42 -3.25 19.08
CA ALA A 190 -5.59 -2.67 20.12
C ALA A 190 -4.12 -2.60 19.69
N GLU A 191 -3.60 -3.67 19.07
CA GLU A 191 -2.25 -3.68 18.50
C GLU A 191 -2.10 -2.60 17.41
N ALA A 192 -3.07 -2.47 16.50
CA ALA A 192 -3.05 -1.42 15.47
C ALA A 192 -2.93 -0.01 16.10
N ILE A 193 -3.64 0.25 17.21
CA ILE A 193 -3.56 1.54 17.93
C ILE A 193 -2.15 1.77 18.48
N VAL A 194 -1.55 0.78 19.14
CA VAL A 194 -0.19 0.89 19.70
C VAL A 194 0.82 1.28 18.63
N PHE A 195 0.78 0.62 17.47
CA PHE A 195 1.72 0.93 16.39
C PHE A 195 1.41 2.25 15.68
N TYR A 196 0.14 2.65 15.53
CA TYR A 196 -0.19 3.98 15.02
C TYR A 196 0.27 5.11 15.96
N ASP A 197 0.15 4.92 17.29
CA ASP A 197 0.70 5.88 18.26
C ASP A 197 2.22 5.96 18.18
N ARG A 198 2.90 4.80 18.06
CA ARG A 198 4.35 4.72 17.89
C ARG A 198 4.84 5.49 16.67
N GLU A 199 4.09 5.42 15.57
CA GLU A 199 4.38 6.16 14.32
C GLU A 199 3.98 7.65 14.41
N GLY A 200 3.26 8.07 15.45
CA GLY A 200 2.74 9.43 15.59
C GLY A 200 1.45 9.71 14.80
N MET A 201 0.79 8.68 14.26
CA MET A 201 -0.50 8.78 13.54
C MET A 201 -1.69 8.90 14.51
N THR A 202 -1.67 9.90 15.39
CA THR A 202 -2.61 10.07 16.50
C THR A 202 -4.08 10.16 16.07
N ALA A 203 -4.37 10.79 14.92
CA ALA A 203 -5.72 10.89 14.38
C ALA A 203 -6.30 9.50 14.00
N LYS A 204 -5.49 8.63 13.37
CA LYS A 204 -5.89 7.25 13.09
C LYS A 204 -6.09 6.47 14.39
N ALA A 205 -5.12 6.53 15.31
CA ALA A 205 -5.22 5.85 16.60
C ALA A 205 -6.47 6.26 17.38
N ALA A 206 -6.79 7.55 17.45
CA ALA A 206 -7.99 8.07 18.11
C ALA A 206 -9.29 7.55 17.47
N ARG A 207 -9.36 7.49 16.13
CA ARG A 207 -10.50 6.90 15.43
C ARG A 207 -10.71 5.45 15.83
N LEU A 208 -9.64 4.64 15.87
CA LEU A 208 -9.73 3.23 16.23
C LEU A 208 -10.11 3.03 17.71
N ARG A 209 -9.59 3.84 18.63
CA ARG A 209 -10.04 3.85 20.03
C ARG A 209 -11.55 4.11 20.15
N GLY A 210 -12.09 5.01 19.31
CA GLY A 210 -13.53 5.27 19.24
C GLY A 210 -14.37 4.05 18.83
N LEU A 211 -13.80 3.12 18.03
CA LEU A 211 -14.46 1.85 17.68
C LEU A 211 -14.49 0.87 18.87
N LEU A 212 -13.43 0.84 19.68
CA LEU A 212 -13.39 0.03 20.91
C LEU A 212 -14.30 0.59 22.02
N GLY A 213 -14.40 1.92 22.13
CA GLY A 213 -15.15 2.62 23.17
C GLY A 213 -16.66 2.75 22.92
N LYS A 214 -17.15 2.48 21.71
CA LYS A 214 -18.59 2.38 21.42
C LYS A 214 -19.12 0.98 21.74
N LYS A 215 -19.14 0.60 23.02
CA LYS A 215 -20.16 -0.34 23.47
C LYS A 215 -21.46 0.46 23.64
N VAL A 216 -22.39 0.21 22.72
CA VAL A 216 -23.83 0.35 22.96
C VAL A 216 -24.10 -0.39 24.28
N VAL A 217 -24.51 0.35 25.30
CA VAL A 217 -25.31 -0.21 26.40
C VAL A 217 -26.70 -0.49 25.82
#